data_AF-A0AAU9N7X4-F1
#
_entry.id   AF-A0AAU9N7X4-F1
#
_cell.length_a   1.000
_cell.length_b   1.000
_cell.length_c   1.000
_cell.angle_alpha   90.00
_cell.angle_beta   90.00
_cell.angle_gamma   90.00
#
_symmetry.space_group_name_H-M   'P 1'
#
loop_
_entity.id
_entity.type
_entity.pdbx_description
1 polymer ?
#
loop_
_entity_poly.entity_id
_entity_poly.type
_entity_poly.pdbx_seq_one_letter_code
_entity_poly.pdbx_strand_id
1 'polypeptide(L)'
;MHRASAYQSCGRIAEAIADCNRTLALDPSCIEALSTRASLFESIHCLPDSLHDLEHLKLLYNSILRDRKLPGPAWKRQNVRYREIPGKLCSLGSKSQELKHRIASGETGNVDYHSLIGLRRGCSRSELERAHLLLTLRHKPDKSNSFIDRLIQRGYNNVMGIILDEEVAEKDRKKASSAAAALQQQYDPSSSVVDSIKMEENKKSGSVYQGVFCRDLATVGNLLSQAGFNRPIPQVFITFWVLVTYTRSTCGAREKALIKLDDGWMHGNEH
;
A
#
# COMPACT_ATOMS: atom_id res chain seq x y z
N MET A 1 14.77 -11.02 -9.79
CA MET A 1 14.77 -12.47 -9.52
C MET A 1 14.97 -12.81 -8.05
N HIS A 2 16.03 -12.36 -7.37
CA HIS A 2 16.24 -12.68 -5.93
C HIS A 2 15.02 -12.44 -5.02
N ARG A 3 14.29 -11.34 -5.21
CA ARG A 3 13.06 -11.07 -4.44
C ARG A 3 11.94 -12.10 -4.71
N ALA A 4 11.78 -12.55 -5.96
CA ALA A 4 10.83 -13.60 -6.31
C ALA A 4 11.21 -14.93 -5.65
N SER A 5 12.51 -15.29 -5.66
CA SER A 5 13.01 -16.50 -4.99
C SER A 5 12.78 -16.46 -3.48
N ALA A 6 13.01 -15.31 -2.84
CA ALA A 6 12.72 -15.12 -1.42
C ALA A 6 11.22 -15.30 -1.12
N TYR A 7 10.33 -14.71 -1.93
CA TYR A 7 8.89 -14.90 -1.77
C TYR A 7 8.46 -16.35 -1.97
N GLN A 8 9.04 -17.03 -2.96
CA GLN A 8 8.81 -18.46 -3.19
C GLN A 8 9.20 -19.29 -1.95
N SER A 9 10.39 -19.06 -1.38
CA SER A 9 10.82 -19.74 -0.15
C SER A 9 9.93 -19.43 1.06
N CYS A 10 9.29 -18.27 1.09
CA CYS A 10 8.30 -17.91 2.11
C CYS A 10 6.88 -18.44 1.83
N GLY A 11 6.64 -19.19 0.75
CA GLY A 11 5.31 -19.66 0.35
C GLY A 11 4.39 -18.55 -0.16
N ARG A 12 4.93 -17.38 -0.48
CA ARG A 12 4.20 -16.21 -0.99
C ARG A 12 4.16 -16.23 -2.51
N ILE A 13 3.37 -17.16 -3.05
CA ILE A 13 3.37 -17.50 -4.47
C ILE A 13 2.87 -16.34 -5.34
N ALA A 14 1.80 -15.65 -4.94
CA ALA A 14 1.26 -14.52 -5.69
C ALA A 14 2.28 -13.38 -5.89
N GLU A 15 3.06 -13.06 -4.86
CA GLU A 15 4.11 -12.04 -4.94
C GLU A 15 5.30 -12.49 -5.79
N ALA A 16 5.68 -13.76 -5.68
CA ALA A 16 6.72 -14.33 -6.53
C ALA A 16 6.33 -14.26 -8.02
N ILE A 17 5.08 -14.60 -8.36
CA ILE A 17 4.54 -14.47 -9.73
C ILE A 17 4.53 -12.99 -10.16
N ALA A 18 4.09 -12.07 -9.30
CA ALA A 18 4.07 -10.64 -9.63
C ALA A 18 5.47 -10.07 -9.93
N ASP A 19 6.49 -10.51 -9.19
CA ASP A 19 7.88 -10.13 -9.45
C ASP A 19 8.44 -10.76 -10.74
N CYS A 20 8.06 -12.00 -11.05
CA CYS A 20 8.38 -12.61 -12.34
C CYS A 20 7.73 -11.82 -13.49
N ASN A 21 6.44 -11.47 -13.37
CA ASN A 21 5.73 -10.66 -14.36
C ASN A 21 6.40 -9.30 -14.59
N ARG A 22 6.80 -8.62 -13.51
CA ARG A 22 7.55 -7.35 -13.62
C ARG A 22 8.90 -7.54 -14.31
N THR A 23 9.59 -8.64 -14.05
CA THR A 23 10.86 -8.95 -14.70
C THR A 23 10.66 -9.22 -16.20
N LEU A 24 9.62 -9.96 -16.56
CA LEU A 24 9.30 -10.30 -17.95
C LEU A 24 8.77 -9.10 -18.75
N ALA A 25 8.11 -8.14 -18.09
CA ALA A 25 7.73 -6.87 -18.70
C ALA A 25 8.95 -6.02 -19.10
N LEU A 26 10.07 -6.16 -18.38
CA LEU A 26 11.32 -5.46 -18.70
C LEU A 26 12.20 -6.25 -19.67
N ASP A 27 12.26 -7.57 -19.51
CA ASP A 27 13.06 -8.50 -20.31
C ASP A 27 12.23 -9.77 -20.59
N PRO A 28 11.49 -9.81 -21.71
CA PRO A 28 10.69 -10.98 -22.10
C PRO A 28 11.52 -12.25 -22.30
N SER A 29 12.82 -12.10 -22.55
CA SER A 29 13.76 -13.19 -22.83
C SER A 29 14.48 -13.73 -21.59
N CYS A 30 14.06 -13.28 -20.40
CA CYS A 30 14.65 -13.68 -19.13
C CYS A 30 14.31 -15.15 -18.81
N ILE A 31 15.27 -16.04 -19.09
CA ILE A 31 15.16 -17.50 -18.87
C ILE A 31 14.83 -17.83 -17.42
N GLU A 32 15.50 -17.17 -16.47
CA GLU A 32 15.30 -17.40 -15.03
C GLU A 32 13.87 -17.05 -14.60
N ALA A 33 13.32 -15.94 -15.12
CA ALA A 33 11.97 -15.50 -14.80
C ALA A 33 10.90 -16.44 -15.35
N LEU A 34 11.03 -16.88 -16.61
CA LEU A 34 10.13 -17.87 -17.20
C LEU A 34 10.19 -19.20 -16.47
N SER A 35 11.40 -19.70 -16.15
CA SER A 35 11.57 -20.97 -15.46
C SER A 35 10.99 -20.94 -14.05
N THR A 36 11.20 -19.84 -13.33
CA THR A 36 10.65 -19.65 -11.98
C THR A 36 9.13 -19.55 -12.05
N ARG A 37 8.59 -18.76 -12.98
CA ARG A 37 7.14 -18.56 -13.13
C ARG A 37 6.42 -19.85 -13.54
N ALA A 38 6.98 -20.64 -14.45
CA ALA A 38 6.44 -21.94 -14.83
C ALA A 38 6.33 -22.90 -13.62
N SER A 39 7.38 -22.94 -12.78
CA SER A 39 7.39 -23.77 -11.56
C SER A 39 6.36 -23.28 -10.53
N LEU A 40 6.20 -21.96 -10.37
CA LEU A 40 5.17 -21.39 -9.48
C LEU A 40 3.77 -21.73 -9.98
N PHE A 41 3.51 -21.62 -11.29
CA PHE A 41 2.23 -22.01 -11.88
C PHE A 41 1.93 -23.50 -11.71
N GLU A 42 2.93 -24.37 -11.85
CA GLU A 42 2.78 -25.79 -11.56
C GLU A 42 2.41 -26.04 -10.09
N SER A 43 3.03 -25.32 -9.14
CA SER A 43 2.76 -25.47 -7.70
C SER A 43 1.32 -25.11 -7.30
N ILE A 44 0.67 -24.21 -8.05
CA ILE A 44 -0.73 -23.83 -7.84
C ILE A 44 -1.69 -24.56 -8.79
N HIS A 45 -1.23 -25.61 -9.49
CA HIS A 45 -2.03 -26.35 -10.47
C HIS A 45 -2.58 -25.49 -11.62
N CYS A 46 -1.94 -24.37 -11.94
CA CYS A 46 -2.24 -23.59 -13.13
C CYS A 46 -1.44 -24.13 -14.32
N LEU A 47 -1.77 -25.35 -14.74
CA LEU A 47 -1.01 -26.11 -15.74
C LEU A 47 -0.94 -25.43 -17.12
N PRO A 48 -2.01 -24.79 -17.64
CA PRO A 48 -1.96 -24.13 -18.95
C PRO A 48 -0.93 -22.98 -19.00
N ASP A 49 -0.91 -22.13 -17.97
CA ASP A 49 0.03 -20.99 -17.91
C ASP A 49 1.47 -21.47 -17.70
N SER A 50 1.65 -22.54 -16.91
CA SER A 50 2.95 -23.21 -16.77
C SER A 50 3.44 -23.74 -18.12
N LEU A 51 2.58 -24.47 -18.86
CA LEU A 51 2.90 -25.01 -20.16
C LEU A 51 3.30 -23.91 -21.16
N HIS A 52 2.56 -22.79 -21.17
CA HIS A 52 2.87 -21.65 -22.02
C HIS A 52 4.29 -21.10 -21.75
N ASP A 53 4.68 -20.96 -20.48
CA ASP A 53 6.03 -20.52 -20.12
C ASP A 53 7.11 -21.53 -20.51
N LEU A 54 6.85 -22.84 -20.38
CA LEU A 54 7.77 -23.89 -20.83
C LEU A 54 7.95 -23.90 -22.35
N GLU A 55 6.88 -23.69 -23.11
CA GLU A 55 6.94 -23.58 -24.57
C GLU A 55 7.73 -22.33 -25.00
N HIS A 56 7.54 -21.21 -24.32
CA HIS A 56 8.34 -20.02 -24.55
C HIS A 56 9.84 -20.25 -24.26
N LEU A 57 10.16 -20.93 -23.15
CA LEU A 57 11.54 -21.33 -22.84
C LEU A 57 12.15 -22.23 -23.92
N LYS A 58 11.37 -23.20 -24.44
CA LYS A 58 11.83 -24.07 -25.52
C LYS A 58 12.18 -23.28 -26.78
N LEU A 59 11.35 -22.29 -27.15
CA LEU A 59 11.64 -21.39 -28.26
C LEU A 59 12.92 -20.57 -28.05
N LEU A 60 13.12 -20.04 -26.84
CA LEU A 60 14.34 -19.30 -26.48
C LEU A 60 15.60 -20.17 -26.55
N TYR A 61 15.54 -21.42 -26.08
CA TYR A 61 16.68 -22.31 -26.19
C TYR A 61 16.99 -22.69 -27.64
N ASN A 62 15.97 -22.92 -28.46
CA ASN A 62 16.15 -23.18 -29.88
C ASN A 62 16.76 -21.97 -30.62
N SER A 63 16.35 -20.74 -30.28
CA SER A 63 16.96 -19.54 -30.87
C SER A 63 18.42 -19.37 -30.44
N ILE A 64 18.78 -19.66 -29.18
CA ILE A 64 20.17 -19.63 -28.71
C ILE A 64 21.04 -20.63 -29.49
N LEU A 65 20.54 -21.85 -29.73
CA LEU A 65 21.29 -22.85 -30.49
C LEU A 65 21.53 -22.42 -31.93
N ARG A 66 20.52 -21.82 -32.58
CA ARG A 66 20.57 -21.34 -33.96
C ARG A 66 21.48 -20.11 -34.11
N ASP A 67 21.25 -19.09 -33.29
CA ASP A 67 21.86 -17.77 -33.45
C ASP A 67 23.23 -17.68 -32.75
N ARG A 68 23.58 -18.67 -31.92
CA ARG A 68 24.78 -18.72 -31.06
C ARG A 68 24.96 -17.48 -30.18
N LYS A 69 23.86 -16.76 -29.92
CA LYS A 69 23.81 -15.55 -29.09
C LYS A 69 22.90 -15.82 -27.91
N LEU A 70 23.35 -15.41 -26.73
CA LEU A 70 22.52 -15.47 -25.53
C LEU A 70 21.57 -14.26 -25.51
N PRO A 71 20.27 -14.46 -25.19
CA PRO A 71 19.33 -13.37 -25.05
C PRO A 71 19.75 -12.39 -23.94
N GLY A 72 19.41 -11.12 -24.12
CA GLY A 72 19.68 -10.05 -23.15
C GLY A 72 20.99 -9.28 -23.38
N PRO A 73 21.25 -8.24 -22.55
CA PRO A 73 22.40 -7.37 -22.71
C PRO A 73 23.72 -8.11 -22.44
N ALA A 74 24.78 -7.80 -23.19
CA ALA A 74 26.09 -8.47 -23.08
C ALA A 74 26.72 -8.41 -21.67
N TRP A 75 26.36 -7.40 -20.86
CA TRP A 75 26.85 -7.23 -19.49
C TRP A 75 26.10 -8.08 -18.44
N LYS A 76 24.94 -8.65 -18.79
CA LYS A 76 24.14 -9.49 -17.89
C LYS A 76 24.56 -10.96 -18.07
N ARG A 77 25.22 -11.53 -17.06
CA ARG A 77 25.59 -12.94 -17.06
C ARG A 77 24.33 -13.81 -16.95
N GLN A 78 23.88 -14.33 -18.09
CA GLN A 78 22.89 -15.41 -18.14
C GLN A 78 23.49 -16.67 -17.48
N ASN A 79 22.75 -17.31 -16.56
CA ASN A 79 23.23 -18.46 -15.81
C ASN A 79 23.16 -19.79 -16.60
N VAL A 80 23.21 -19.73 -17.94
CA VAL A 80 23.09 -20.90 -18.82
C VAL A 80 24.33 -21.06 -19.68
N ARG A 81 24.97 -22.24 -19.60
CA ARG A 81 26.06 -22.63 -20.49
C ARG A 81 25.51 -23.34 -21.72
N TYR A 82 26.07 -23.05 -22.90
CA TYR A 82 25.63 -23.63 -24.18
C TYR A 82 25.58 -25.17 -24.15
N ARG A 83 26.58 -25.80 -23.52
CA ARG A 83 26.66 -27.27 -23.38
C ARG A 83 25.48 -27.89 -22.65
N GLU A 84 24.81 -27.15 -21.76
CA GLU A 84 23.68 -27.65 -20.97
C GLU A 84 22.34 -27.52 -21.73
N ILE A 85 22.29 -26.74 -22.80
CA ILE A 85 21.04 -26.39 -23.50
C ILE A 85 20.36 -27.64 -24.09
N PRO A 86 21.05 -28.57 -24.78
CA PRO A 86 20.39 -29.78 -25.29
C PRO A 86 19.77 -30.64 -24.18
N GLY A 87 20.43 -30.74 -23.03
CA GLY A 87 19.89 -31.46 -21.86
C GLY A 87 18.64 -30.78 -21.31
N LYS A 88 18.68 -29.45 -21.13
CA LYS A 88 17.53 -28.65 -20.68
C LYS A 88 16.35 -28.74 -21.66
N LEU A 89 16.62 -28.73 -22.97
CA LEU A 89 15.60 -28.92 -24.01
C LEU A 89 14.93 -30.29 -23.94
N CYS A 90 15.70 -31.35 -23.67
CA CYS A 90 15.15 -32.69 -23.46
C CYS A 90 14.23 -32.73 -22.24
N SER A 91 14.69 -32.23 -21.09
CA SER A 91 13.89 -32.15 -19.86
C SER A 91 12.63 -31.31 -20.04
N LEU A 92 12.73 -30.16 -20.72
CA LEU A 92 11.57 -29.33 -21.06
C LEU A 92 10.59 -30.06 -21.99
N GLY A 93 11.10 -30.78 -23.00
CA GLY A 93 10.27 -31.56 -23.91
C GLY A 93 9.44 -32.62 -23.18
N SER A 94 10.08 -33.39 -22.29
CA SER A 94 9.39 -34.37 -21.45
C SER A 94 8.35 -33.70 -20.54
N LYS A 95 8.72 -32.59 -19.88
CA LYS A 95 7.83 -31.90 -18.96
C LYS A 95 6.63 -31.24 -19.66
N SER A 96 6.84 -30.61 -20.81
CA SER A 96 5.76 -30.06 -21.63
C SER A 96 4.80 -31.16 -22.10
N GLN A 97 5.30 -32.35 -22.47
CA GLN A 97 4.44 -33.46 -22.86
C GLN A 97 3.65 -34.04 -21.68
N GLU A 98 4.27 -34.14 -20.52
CA GLU A 98 3.62 -34.53 -19.25
C GLU A 98 2.46 -33.56 -18.93
N LEU A 99 2.72 -32.25 -18.97
CA LEU A 99 1.68 -31.24 -18.72
C LEU A 99 0.55 -31.31 -19.76
N LYS A 100 0.87 -31.53 -21.05
CA LYS A 100 -0.14 -31.70 -22.11
C LYS A 100 -1.05 -32.90 -21.84
N HIS A 101 -0.48 -34.01 -21.39
CA HIS A 101 -1.26 -35.19 -21.02
C HIS A 101 -2.18 -34.92 -19.82
N ARG A 102 -1.66 -34.27 -18.77
CA ARG A 102 -2.43 -33.89 -17.57
C ARG A 102 -3.56 -32.90 -17.88
N ILE A 103 -3.32 -31.99 -18.82
CA ILE A 103 -4.34 -31.09 -19.35
C ILE A 103 -5.41 -31.88 -20.10
N ALA A 104 -5.02 -32.83 -20.94
CA ALA A 104 -5.95 -33.68 -21.70
C ALA A 104 -6.77 -34.63 -20.81
N SER A 105 -6.24 -35.05 -19.66
CA SER A 105 -6.97 -35.83 -18.65
C SER A 105 -7.97 -35.01 -17.82
N GLY A 106 -8.06 -33.69 -18.05
CA GLY A 106 -9.06 -32.83 -17.41
C GLY A 106 -8.61 -32.11 -16.14
N GLU A 107 -7.31 -32.10 -15.82
CA GLU A 107 -6.78 -31.42 -14.61
C GLU A 107 -6.79 -29.87 -14.69
N THR A 108 -7.33 -29.29 -15.78
CA THR A 108 -7.24 -27.84 -16.07
C THR A 108 -8.06 -26.94 -15.15
N GLY A 109 -9.15 -27.45 -14.57
CA GLY A 109 -10.11 -26.65 -13.79
C GLY A 109 -9.76 -26.44 -12.32
N ASN A 110 -8.66 -27.01 -11.82
CA ASN A 110 -8.41 -27.14 -10.38
C ASN A 110 -7.21 -26.31 -9.90
N VAL A 111 -7.19 -25.01 -10.21
CA VAL A 111 -6.18 -24.09 -9.66
C VAL A 111 -6.31 -24.05 -8.14
N ASP A 112 -5.22 -24.30 -7.43
CA ASP A 112 -5.18 -24.27 -5.98
C ASP A 112 -5.09 -22.82 -5.48
N TYR A 113 -6.25 -22.19 -5.33
CA TYR A 113 -6.36 -20.83 -4.81
C TYR A 113 -5.86 -20.69 -3.37
N HIS A 114 -5.90 -21.75 -2.55
CA HIS A 114 -5.35 -21.71 -1.20
C HIS A 114 -3.83 -21.60 -1.24
N SER A 115 -3.18 -22.40 -2.10
CA SER A 115 -1.74 -22.31 -2.33
C SER A 115 -1.32 -20.98 -2.95
N LEU A 116 -2.13 -20.42 -3.87
CA LEU A 116 -1.87 -19.10 -4.46
C LEU A 116 -1.90 -17.96 -3.42
N ILE A 117 -2.89 -17.97 -2.52
CA ILE A 117 -3.04 -16.96 -1.46
C ILE A 117 -2.03 -17.21 -0.32
N GLY A 118 -1.46 -18.41 -0.21
CA GLY A 118 -0.52 -18.80 0.84
C GLY A 118 -1.23 -19.27 2.13
N LEU A 119 -2.41 -19.87 2.00
CA LEU A 119 -3.20 -20.40 3.11
C LEU A 119 -3.21 -21.93 3.12
N ARG A 120 -3.45 -22.52 4.30
CA ARG A 120 -3.64 -23.96 4.45
C ARG A 120 -5.01 -24.39 3.92
N ARG A 121 -5.09 -25.59 3.36
CA ARG A 121 -6.37 -26.22 2.98
C ARG A 121 -7.22 -26.41 4.24
N GLY A 122 -8.50 -26.04 4.15
CA GLY A 122 -9.44 -26.08 5.28
C GLY A 122 -9.38 -24.88 6.23
N CYS A 123 -8.75 -23.76 5.82
CA CYS A 123 -8.74 -22.52 6.60
C CYS A 123 -10.15 -21.96 6.87
N SER A 124 -10.30 -21.16 7.94
CA SER A 124 -11.59 -20.53 8.26
C SER A 124 -12.01 -19.53 7.18
N ARG A 125 -13.32 -19.36 6.98
CA ARG A 125 -13.85 -18.40 6.01
C ARG A 125 -13.35 -16.97 6.26
N SER A 126 -13.33 -16.54 7.52
CA SER A 126 -12.85 -15.19 7.89
C SER A 126 -11.36 -14.99 7.63
N GLU A 127 -10.55 -16.04 7.71
CA GLU A 127 -9.13 -15.98 7.35
C GLU A 127 -8.95 -15.86 5.83
N LEU A 128 -9.71 -16.65 5.06
CA LEU A 128 -9.71 -16.57 3.61
C LEU A 128 -10.16 -15.18 3.11
N GLU A 129 -11.23 -14.63 3.68
CA GLU A 129 -11.75 -13.31 3.31
C GLU A 129 -10.74 -12.19 3.60
N ARG A 130 -10.07 -12.22 4.76
CA ARG A 130 -9.02 -11.25 5.11
C ARG A 130 -7.82 -11.36 4.17
N ALA A 131 -7.34 -12.57 3.90
CA ALA A 131 -6.21 -12.78 3.00
C ALA A 131 -6.53 -12.35 1.56
N HIS A 132 -7.73 -12.69 1.06
CA HIS A 132 -8.21 -12.26 -0.25
C HIS A 132 -8.33 -10.74 -0.36
N LEU A 133 -8.85 -10.08 0.67
CA LEU A 133 -8.94 -8.63 0.72
C LEU A 133 -7.55 -7.99 0.68
N LEU A 134 -6.62 -8.44 1.51
CA LEU A 134 -5.25 -7.95 1.54
C LEU A 134 -4.56 -8.12 0.18
N LEU A 135 -4.70 -9.29 -0.44
CA LEU A 135 -4.15 -9.56 -1.76
C LEU A 135 -4.75 -8.63 -2.82
N THR A 136 -6.07 -8.44 -2.79
CA THR A 136 -6.79 -7.55 -3.70
C THR A 136 -6.31 -6.11 -3.56
N LEU A 137 -6.19 -5.60 -2.33
CA LEU A 137 -5.69 -4.24 -2.08
C LEU A 137 -4.23 -4.08 -2.53
N ARG A 138 -3.40 -5.12 -2.41
CA ARG A 138 -2.00 -5.04 -2.85
C ARG A 138 -1.81 -5.03 -4.36
N HIS A 139 -2.64 -5.77 -5.10
CA HIS A 139 -2.46 -5.94 -6.55
C HIS A 139 -3.40 -5.09 -7.41
N LYS A 140 -4.49 -4.55 -6.86
CA LYS A 140 -5.44 -3.68 -7.59
C LYS A 140 -5.39 -2.25 -7.02
N PRO A 141 -4.62 -1.34 -7.63
CA PRO A 141 -4.42 0.01 -7.09
C PRO A 141 -5.72 0.81 -6.98
N ASP A 142 -6.67 0.61 -7.91
CA ASP A 142 -7.96 1.30 -7.87
C ASP A 142 -8.77 0.92 -6.62
N LYS A 143 -8.68 -0.34 -6.22
CA LYS A 143 -9.34 -0.85 -5.00
C LYS A 143 -8.62 -0.40 -3.74
N SER A 144 -7.28 -0.31 -3.74
CA SER A 144 -6.56 0.25 -2.59
C SER A 144 -6.82 1.75 -2.43
N ASN A 145 -6.83 2.52 -3.52
CA ASN A 145 -7.04 3.96 -3.44
C ASN A 145 -8.43 4.28 -2.89
N SER A 146 -9.48 3.66 -3.46
CA SER A 146 -10.84 3.80 -2.93
C SER A 146 -11.00 3.30 -1.48
N PHE A 147 -10.19 2.34 -1.04
CA PHE A 147 -10.16 1.92 0.36
C PHE A 147 -9.52 2.99 1.27
N ILE A 148 -8.37 3.54 0.86
CA ILE A 148 -7.70 4.63 1.58
C ILE A 148 -8.59 5.88 1.65
N ASP A 149 -9.24 6.27 0.55
CA ASP A 149 -10.13 7.43 0.51
C ASP A 149 -11.27 7.31 1.53
N ARG A 150 -11.88 6.12 1.62
CA ARG A 150 -12.94 5.84 2.61
C ARG A 150 -12.43 5.91 4.05
N LEU A 151 -11.19 5.47 4.31
CA LEU A 151 -10.59 5.58 5.64
C LEU A 151 -10.32 7.03 6.02
N ILE A 152 -9.78 7.82 5.09
CA ILE A 152 -9.54 9.25 5.30
C ILE A 152 -10.87 9.95 5.57
N GLN A 153 -11.90 9.69 4.75
CA GLN A 153 -13.21 10.32 4.94
C GLN A 153 -13.85 9.95 6.28
N ARG A 154 -13.76 8.68 6.70
CA ARG A 154 -14.29 8.23 7.98
C ARG A 154 -13.53 8.84 9.16
N GLY A 155 -12.20 8.93 9.06
CA GLY A 155 -11.37 9.60 10.06
C GLY A 155 -11.71 11.09 10.18
N TYR A 156 -11.86 11.78 9.05
CA TYR A 156 -12.29 13.17 9.00
C TYR A 156 -13.67 13.36 9.64
N ASN A 157 -14.66 12.53 9.27
CA ASN A 157 -16.02 12.62 9.82
C ASN A 157 -16.03 12.36 11.33
N ASN A 158 -15.23 11.42 11.83
CA ASN A 158 -15.12 11.13 13.27
C ASN A 158 -14.52 12.32 14.04
N VAL A 159 -13.40 12.88 13.53
CA VAL A 159 -12.76 14.05 14.14
C VAL A 159 -13.70 15.26 14.12
N MET A 160 -14.39 15.50 13.00
CA MET A 160 -15.31 16.63 12.89
C MET A 160 -16.54 16.46 13.78
N GLY A 161 -17.03 15.22 13.96
CA GLY A 161 -18.07 14.91 14.94
C GLY A 161 -17.64 15.27 16.36
N ILE A 162 -16.44 14.85 16.78
CA ILE A 162 -15.90 15.19 18.11
C ILE A 162 -15.77 16.71 18.29
N ILE A 163 -15.29 17.44 17.27
CA ILE A 163 -15.17 18.90 17.34
C ILE A 163 -16.54 19.56 17.50
N LEU A 164 -17.54 19.11 16.74
CA LEU A 164 -18.90 19.67 16.83
C LEU A 164 -19.55 19.35 18.18
N ASP A 165 -19.39 18.13 18.69
CA ASP A 165 -19.91 17.73 20.00
C ASP A 165 -19.26 18.57 21.13
N GLU A 166 -17.95 18.83 21.04
CA GLU A 166 -17.24 19.69 21.99
C GLU A 166 -17.65 21.17 21.87
N GLU A 167 -17.87 21.70 20.66
CA GLU A 167 -18.37 23.07 20.47
C GLU A 167 -19.77 23.27 21.07
N VAL A 168 -20.63 22.24 20.97
CA VAL A 168 -21.95 22.25 21.60
C VAL A 168 -21.82 22.20 23.12
N ALA A 169 -20.98 21.31 23.66
CA ALA A 169 -20.72 21.22 25.10
C ALA A 169 -20.15 22.52 25.69
N GLU A 170 -19.23 23.19 24.98
CA GLU A 170 -18.67 24.48 25.38
C GLU A 170 -19.74 25.59 25.38
N LYS A 171 -20.64 25.61 24.37
CA LYS A 171 -21.77 26.56 24.35
C LYS A 171 -22.72 26.33 25.52
N ASP A 172 -23.01 25.09 25.87
CA ASP A 172 -23.91 24.79 26.98
C ASP A 172 -23.26 25.07 28.34
N ARG A 173 -21.94 24.84 28.49
CA ARG A 173 -21.16 25.29 29.65
C ARG A 173 -21.19 26.82 29.81
N LYS A 174 -21.09 27.58 28.71
CA LYS A 174 -21.22 29.06 28.73
C LYS A 174 -22.64 29.51 29.10
N LYS A 175 -23.68 28.87 28.57
CA LYS A 175 -25.08 29.16 28.96
C LYS A 175 -25.29 28.88 30.44
N ALA A 176 -24.85 27.74 30.96
CA ALA A 176 -24.95 27.38 32.37
C ALA A 176 -24.19 28.36 33.27
N SER A 177 -22.98 28.77 32.87
CA SER A 177 -22.20 29.78 33.59
C SER A 177 -22.86 31.16 33.59
N SER A 178 -23.45 31.58 32.46
CA SER A 178 -24.17 32.86 32.38
C SER A 178 -25.47 32.84 33.21
N ALA A 179 -26.17 31.70 33.26
CA ALA A 179 -27.35 31.52 34.10
C ALA A 179 -27.00 31.52 35.60
N ALA A 180 -25.88 30.89 35.98
CA ALA A 180 -25.38 30.91 37.36
C ALA A 180 -24.94 32.32 37.79
N ALA A 181 -24.28 33.08 36.91
CA ALA A 181 -23.89 34.46 37.19
C ALA A 181 -25.09 35.40 37.32
N ALA A 182 -26.15 35.19 36.54
CA ALA A 182 -27.40 35.96 36.66
C ALA A 182 -28.13 35.70 37.99
N LEU A 183 -28.03 34.49 38.55
CA LEU A 183 -28.58 34.16 39.87
C LEU A 183 -27.75 34.76 41.03
N GLN A 184 -26.45 35.00 40.83
CA GLN A 184 -25.59 35.66 41.83
C GLN A 184 -25.73 37.18 41.88
N GLN A 185 -26.26 37.84 40.83
CA GLN A 185 -26.56 39.28 40.86
C GLN A 185 -27.82 39.64 41.66
N GLN A 186 -28.51 38.66 42.26
CA GLN A 186 -29.68 38.87 43.10
C GLN A 186 -29.42 38.61 44.60
N TYR A 187 -28.16 38.44 45.00
CA TYR A 187 -27.77 38.29 46.41
C TYR A 187 -26.94 39.50 46.87
N ASP A 188 -27.52 40.26 47.78
CA ASP A 188 -26.95 41.46 48.41
C ASP A 188 -26.23 41.03 49.71
N PRO A 189 -24.89 41.12 49.83
CA PRO A 189 -24.20 40.71 51.05
C PRO A 189 -23.70 41.93 51.83
N SER A 190 -24.39 42.22 52.94
CA SER A 190 -23.77 42.93 54.05
C SER A 190 -23.06 41.93 54.97
N SER A 191 -21.84 42.31 55.38
CA SER A 191 -20.95 41.72 56.41
C SER A 191 -19.79 40.79 55.98
N SER A 192 -18.59 41.27 56.37
CA SER A 192 -17.24 40.71 56.55
C SER A 192 -17.13 39.19 56.83
N VAL A 193 -16.05 38.42 56.58
CA VAL A 193 -14.61 38.51 56.96
C VAL A 193 -13.81 37.42 56.16
N VAL A 194 -12.48 37.58 56.00
CA VAL A 194 -11.40 36.61 55.61
C VAL A 194 -11.50 35.92 54.22
N ASP A 195 -10.45 35.67 53.42
CA ASP A 195 -9.10 35.20 53.72
C ASP A 195 -8.09 35.62 52.63
N SER A 196 -6.82 35.73 53.03
CA SER A 196 -5.67 35.75 52.13
C SER A 196 -5.24 34.33 51.80
N ILE A 197 -5.04 33.99 50.52
CA ILE A 197 -3.95 33.13 49.98
C ILE A 197 -4.01 33.19 48.45
N LYS A 198 -2.83 33.33 47.84
CA LYS A 198 -2.57 33.57 46.41
C LYS A 198 -3.00 32.39 45.52
N MET A 199 -3.56 32.71 44.36
CA MET A 199 -3.67 31.81 43.21
C MET A 199 -2.32 31.72 42.48
N GLU A 200 -1.81 30.52 42.28
CA GLU A 200 -0.84 30.20 41.22
C GLU A 200 -1.47 29.28 40.17
N GLU A 201 -0.97 29.46 38.95
CA GLU A 201 -1.48 29.10 37.63
C GLU A 201 -2.01 27.66 37.46
N ASN A 202 -3.24 27.54 36.95
CA ASN A 202 -3.73 26.29 36.39
C ASN A 202 -3.29 26.17 34.92
N LYS A 203 -2.30 25.31 34.68
CA LYS A 203 -1.75 24.97 33.36
C LYS A 203 -2.86 24.56 32.39
N LYS A 204 -2.93 25.27 31.25
CA LYS A 204 -3.68 24.86 30.06
C LYS A 204 -3.29 23.44 29.63
N SER A 205 -4.25 22.52 29.62
CA SER A 205 -4.12 21.16 29.05
C SER A 205 -4.20 21.19 27.52
N GLY A 206 -3.28 21.90 26.87
CA GLY A 206 -3.04 21.73 25.45
C GLY A 206 -2.09 20.55 25.23
N SER A 207 -2.59 19.42 24.70
CA SER A 207 -1.83 18.49 23.81
C SER A 207 -2.40 17.08 23.67
N VAL A 208 -3.46 16.68 24.40
CA VAL A 208 -3.92 15.27 24.39
C VAL A 208 -4.35 14.82 22.98
N TYR A 209 -5.00 15.69 22.20
CA TYR A 209 -5.58 15.33 20.89
C TYR A 209 -4.58 15.31 19.73
N GLN A 210 -3.47 16.06 19.83
CA GLN A 210 -2.40 16.00 18.83
C GLN A 210 -1.70 14.64 18.84
N GLY A 211 -1.69 13.96 19.99
CA GLY A 211 -1.10 12.63 20.15
C GLY A 211 -1.93 11.51 19.51
N VAL A 212 -3.26 11.55 19.55
CA VAL A 212 -4.11 10.43 19.10
C VAL A 212 -4.18 10.36 17.58
N PHE A 213 -4.37 11.50 16.89
CA PHE A 213 -4.41 11.54 15.43
C PHE A 213 -3.06 11.14 14.80
N CYS A 214 -1.94 11.66 15.34
CA CYS A 214 -0.61 11.30 14.87
C CYS A 214 -0.26 9.84 15.17
N ARG A 215 -0.73 9.29 16.30
CA ARG A 215 -0.54 7.89 16.68
C ARG A 215 -1.34 6.94 15.79
N ASP A 216 -2.58 7.27 15.45
CA ASP A 216 -3.39 6.46 14.55
C ASP A 216 -2.87 6.54 13.11
N LEU A 217 -2.43 7.72 12.65
CA LEU A 217 -1.80 7.88 11.33
C LEU A 217 -0.44 7.18 11.27
N ALA A 218 0.36 7.19 12.33
CA ALA A 218 1.61 6.44 12.43
C ALA A 218 1.36 4.92 12.49
N THR A 219 0.29 4.48 13.13
CA THR A 219 -0.13 3.07 13.18
C THR A 219 -0.59 2.62 11.79
N VAL A 220 -1.37 3.44 11.08
CA VAL A 220 -1.75 3.21 9.68
C VAL A 220 -0.52 3.23 8.77
N GLY A 221 0.41 4.16 8.95
CA GLY A 221 1.68 4.22 8.22
C GLY A 221 2.56 2.99 8.45
N ASN A 222 2.65 2.51 9.69
CA ASN A 222 3.37 1.29 10.05
C ASN A 222 2.68 0.03 9.49
N LEU A 223 1.35 -0.06 9.53
CA LEU A 223 0.58 -1.15 8.92
C LEU A 223 0.75 -1.19 7.40
N LEU A 224 0.76 -0.02 6.74
CA LEU A 224 0.98 0.10 5.31
C LEU A 224 2.43 -0.24 4.92
N SER A 225 3.41 0.17 5.74
CA SER A 225 4.82 -0.15 5.56
C SER A 225 5.09 -1.66 5.74
N GLN A 226 4.52 -2.28 6.78
CA GLN A 226 4.61 -3.72 7.04
C GLN A 226 3.88 -4.56 5.99
N ALA A 227 2.80 -4.04 5.39
CA ALA A 227 2.11 -4.66 4.24
C ALA A 227 2.89 -4.52 2.90
N GLY A 228 4.06 -3.88 2.90
CA GLY A 228 4.94 -3.77 1.75
C GLY A 228 4.51 -2.74 0.71
N PHE A 229 3.70 -1.74 1.08
CA PHE A 229 3.43 -0.56 0.24
C PHE A 229 4.65 0.39 0.25
N ASN A 230 5.80 -0.11 -0.21
CA ASN A 230 7.08 0.60 -0.18
C ASN A 230 7.26 1.53 -1.41
N ARG A 231 6.19 2.22 -1.83
CA ARG A 231 6.28 3.34 -2.78
C ARG A 231 6.24 4.63 -1.97
N PRO A 232 7.05 5.65 -2.30
CA PRO A 232 6.89 6.95 -1.67
C PRO A 232 5.48 7.44 -2.03
N ILE A 233 4.60 7.46 -1.04
CA ILE A 233 3.39 8.29 -1.09
C ILE A 233 3.94 9.69 -1.38
N PRO A 234 3.54 10.36 -2.48
CA PRO A 234 4.10 11.66 -2.81
C PRO A 234 3.89 12.58 -1.60
N GLN A 235 5.01 12.92 -0.94
CA GLN A 235 5.05 13.72 0.28
C GLN A 235 4.30 15.05 0.14
N VAL A 236 4.09 15.49 -1.11
CA VAL A 236 3.27 16.63 -1.52
C VAL A 236 1.88 16.60 -0.87
N PHE A 237 1.21 15.45 -0.72
CA PHE A 237 -0.12 15.43 -0.11
C PHE A 237 -0.10 15.67 1.40
N ILE A 238 0.93 15.22 2.11
CA ILE A 238 1.03 15.37 3.57
C ILE A 238 1.52 16.77 3.93
N THR A 239 2.53 17.29 3.22
CA THR A 239 3.01 18.66 3.47
C THR A 239 2.01 19.72 3.04
N PHE A 240 1.28 19.54 1.94
CA PHE A 240 0.26 20.51 1.51
C PHE A 240 -0.93 20.54 2.46
N TRP A 241 -1.35 19.39 3.02
CA TRP A 241 -2.44 19.35 4.00
C TRP A 241 -2.05 19.86 5.39
N VAL A 242 -0.82 19.60 5.85
CA VAL A 242 -0.28 20.18 7.09
C VAL A 242 -0.12 21.70 6.96
N LEU A 243 0.28 22.21 5.79
CA LEU A 243 0.41 23.66 5.56
C LEU A 243 -0.96 24.35 5.51
N VAL A 244 -1.97 23.73 4.87
CA VAL A 244 -3.35 24.26 4.79
C VAL A 244 -4.06 24.24 6.15
N THR A 245 -3.78 23.27 7.01
CA THR A 245 -4.32 23.23 8.38
C THR A 245 -3.59 24.19 9.33
N TYR A 246 -2.27 24.35 9.18
CA TYR A 246 -1.47 25.26 10.02
C TYR A 246 -1.73 26.74 9.72
N THR A 247 -1.95 27.09 8.45
CA THR A 247 -2.31 28.47 8.03
C THR A 247 -3.71 28.88 8.47
N ARG A 248 -4.65 27.92 8.59
CA ARG A 248 -6.02 28.19 9.07
C ARG A 248 -6.13 28.33 10.59
N SER A 249 -5.17 27.77 11.34
CA SER A 249 -5.17 27.80 12.81
C SER A 249 -4.49 29.03 13.42
N THR A 250 -3.69 29.78 12.66
CA THR A 250 -2.84 30.86 13.22
C THR A 250 -3.20 32.27 12.77
N CYS A 251 -4.06 32.46 11.76
CA CYS A 251 -4.36 33.80 11.25
C CYS A 251 -5.87 34.10 11.23
N GLY A 252 -6.41 34.39 12.41
CA GLY A 252 -7.59 35.24 12.54
C GLY A 252 -7.21 36.71 12.36
N ALA A 253 -6.77 37.10 11.15
CA ALA A 253 -6.60 38.51 10.80
C ALA A 253 -6.67 38.67 9.28
N ARG A 254 -7.47 39.64 8.85
CA ARG A 254 -7.66 40.08 7.47
C ARG A 254 -6.32 40.38 6.80
N GLU A 255 -6.06 39.84 5.62
CA GLU A 255 -5.57 40.62 4.48
C GLU A 255 -5.58 39.81 3.17
N LYS A 256 -6.00 40.48 2.10
CA LYS A 256 -5.93 39.99 0.73
C LYS A 256 -4.46 40.04 0.27
N ALA A 257 -3.90 38.91 -0.14
CA ALA A 257 -2.72 38.87 -1.01
C ALA A 257 -2.91 37.71 -2.00
N LEU A 258 -3.55 37.97 -3.13
CA LEU A 258 -2.90 38.02 -4.45
C LEU A 258 -1.93 36.84 -4.68
N ILE A 259 -2.45 35.75 -5.27
CA ILE A 259 -1.64 34.86 -6.10
C ILE A 259 -2.00 35.20 -7.54
N LYS A 260 -1.14 36.00 -8.15
CA LYS A 260 -1.13 36.29 -9.58
C LYS A 260 -0.69 35.00 -10.29
N LEU A 261 -1.61 34.37 -11.02
CA LEU A 261 -1.29 33.37 -12.03
C LEU A 261 -0.91 34.17 -13.29
N ASP A 262 0.38 34.40 -13.53
CA ASP A 262 0.86 34.93 -14.81
C ASP A 262 1.88 33.94 -15.41
N ASP A 263 1.46 33.39 -16.54
CA ASP A 263 2.14 32.91 -17.74
C ASP A 263 3.68 32.88 -17.80
N GLY A 264 4.19 31.77 -18.35
CA GLY A 264 5.61 31.42 -18.40
C GLY A 264 6.45 32.11 -19.47
N TRP A 265 7.76 31.82 -19.43
CA TRP A 265 8.69 32.10 -20.53
C TRP A 265 9.75 31.01 -20.67
N MET A 266 9.90 30.55 -21.91
CA MET A 266 11.10 29.97 -22.50
C MET A 266 12.35 30.79 -22.15
N HIS A 267 13.49 30.14 -21.94
CA HIS A 267 14.80 30.76 -22.10
C HIS A 267 15.63 29.91 -23.06
N GLY A 268 15.79 30.42 -24.28
CA GLY A 268 16.97 30.15 -25.10
C GLY A 268 18.10 31.08 -24.65
N ASN A 269 19.33 30.58 -24.71
CA ASN A 269 20.53 31.41 -24.70
C ASN A 269 21.39 30.97 -25.88
N GLU A 270 21.54 31.88 -26.84
CA GLU A 270 22.70 31.95 -27.72
C GLU A 270 23.79 32.75 -26.99
N HIS A 271 25.00 32.20 -26.95
CA HIS A 271 26.23 32.87 -27.36
C HIS A 271 27.26 31.80 -27.72
#